data_AF-A0A4R2ZMN7-F1
#
_entry.id   AF-A0A4R2ZMN7-F1
#
_cell.length_a   1.000
_cell.length_b   1.000
_cell.length_c   1.000
_cell.angle_alpha   90.00
_cell.angle_beta   90.00
_cell.angle_gamma   90.00
#
_symmetry.space_group_name_H-M   'P 1'
#
loop_
_entity.id
_entity.type
_entity.pdbx_description
1 polymer ?
#
loop_
_entity_poly.entity_id
_entity_poly.type
_entity_poly.pdbx_seq_one_letter_code
_entity_poly.pdbx_strand_id
1 'polypeptide(L)'
;MSEIKEFSVSTNGDRWLLDMSGGEAVILHMGNEPSGGHETKTPLADFLNERAGKPEHSALLQVLGQSQDEVEHQLGEDDAETSSHQIAMEYMRLGGRRLAKVDDNIVSTRTWEDEPAEATALWQAQVEPLDEKAQREVMLHLPSISER
;
A
#
# COMPACT_ATOMS: atom_id res chain seq x y z
N MET A 1 8.28 4.40 -27.89
CA MET A 1 9.21 3.27 -28.06
C MET A 1 8.68 2.18 -27.15
N SER A 2 8.59 0.93 -27.59
CA SER A 2 8.10 -0.16 -26.74
C SER A 2 9.21 -0.52 -25.74
N GLU A 3 9.07 -0.11 -24.48
CA GLU A 3 9.99 -0.44 -23.39
C GLU A 3 9.46 -1.67 -22.64
N ILE A 4 9.33 -2.78 -23.38
CA ILE A 4 8.99 -4.08 -22.82
C ILE A 4 10.29 -4.83 -22.56
N LYS A 5 10.51 -5.24 -21.30
CA LYS A 5 11.72 -5.92 -20.85
C LYS A 5 11.37 -7.24 -20.18
N GLU A 6 11.80 -8.34 -20.77
CA GLU A 6 11.72 -9.67 -20.13
C GLU A 6 12.67 -9.70 -18.93
N PHE A 7 12.17 -10.12 -17.76
CA PHE A 7 12.97 -10.13 -16.51
C PHE A 7 13.05 -11.51 -15.86
N SER A 8 12.09 -12.40 -16.11
CA SER A 8 12.09 -13.73 -15.52
C SER A 8 11.44 -14.74 -16.46
N VAL A 9 11.99 -15.97 -16.46
CA VAL A 9 11.38 -17.13 -17.10
C VAL A 9 11.31 -18.22 -16.04
N SER A 10 10.10 -18.61 -15.67
CA SER A 10 9.87 -19.69 -14.72
C SER A 10 10.29 -21.02 -15.33
N THR A 11 10.70 -21.98 -14.49
CA THR A 11 11.12 -23.33 -14.93
C THR A 11 10.05 -24.07 -15.73
N ASN A 12 8.78 -23.73 -15.50
CA ASN A 12 7.64 -24.29 -16.23
C ASN A 12 7.46 -23.70 -17.63
N GLY A 13 8.24 -22.67 -18.00
CA GLY A 13 8.14 -21.98 -19.30
C GLY A 13 7.26 -20.75 -19.30
N ASP A 14 6.78 -20.31 -18.13
CA ASP A 14 6.08 -19.03 -17.99
C ASP A 14 7.08 -17.88 -18.14
N ARG A 15 6.69 -16.85 -18.90
CA ARG A 15 7.56 -15.71 -19.20
C ARG A 15 6.98 -14.45 -18.59
N TRP A 16 7.83 -13.69 -17.93
CA TRP A 16 7.46 -12.46 -17.24
C TRP A 16 8.16 -11.27 -17.89
N LEU A 17 7.35 -10.32 -18.34
CA LEU A 17 7.81 -9.10 -19.00
C LEU A 17 7.30 -7.88 -18.24
N LEU A 18 8.11 -6.85 -18.19
CA LEU A 18 7.78 -5.54 -17.65
C LEU A 18 7.57 -4.59 -18.82
N ASP A 19 6.36 -4.05 -18.96
CA ASP A 19 6.04 -2.99 -19.91
C ASP A 19 6.02 -1.64 -19.19
N MET A 20 6.90 -0.72 -19.61
CA MET A 20 6.95 0.66 -19.13
C MET A 20 6.52 1.68 -20.20
N SER A 21 6.01 1.20 -21.35
CA SER A 21 5.76 2.03 -22.53
C SER A 21 4.63 3.05 -22.33
N GLY A 22 3.77 2.84 -21.34
CA GLY A 22 2.55 3.62 -21.08
C GLY A 22 2.64 4.67 -19.97
N GLY A 23 3.82 4.86 -19.36
CA GLY A 23 4.00 5.71 -18.17
C GLY A 23 3.59 5.02 -16.85
N GLU A 24 2.77 3.98 -16.92
CA GLU A 24 2.47 3.08 -15.82
C GLU A 24 3.14 1.74 -16.08
N ALA A 25 3.84 1.21 -15.08
CA ALA A 25 4.56 -0.05 -15.19
C ALA A 25 3.59 -1.22 -15.04
N VAL A 26 3.55 -2.11 -16.03
CA VAL A 26 2.65 -3.26 -16.08
C VAL A 26 3.45 -4.54 -16.27
N ILE A 27 3.13 -5.57 -15.50
CA ILE A 27 3.70 -6.91 -15.63
C ILE A 27 2.82 -7.74 -16.56
N LEU A 28 3.44 -8.23 -17.63
CA LEU A 28 2.86 -9.20 -18.55
C LEU A 28 3.35 -10.59 -18.15
N HIS A 29 2.40 -11.44 -17.75
CA HIS A 29 2.64 -12.85 -17.49
C HIS A 29 2.13 -13.67 -18.67
N MET A 30 3.03 -14.32 -19.40
CA MET A 30 2.67 -15.25 -20.46
C MET A 30 2.81 -16.67 -19.95
N GLY A 31 1.68 -17.33 -19.72
CA GLY A 31 1.66 -18.73 -19.32
C GLY A 31 2.19 -19.65 -20.43
N ASN A 32 2.79 -20.77 -20.05
CA ASN A 32 3.24 -21.77 -21.02
C ASN A 32 2.07 -22.41 -21.81
N GLU A 33 2.34 -22.91 -23.03
CA GLU A 33 1.35 -23.60 -23.90
C GLU A 33 0.56 -24.73 -23.18
N PRO A 34 1.17 -25.57 -22.33
CA PRO A 34 0.46 -26.58 -21.54
C PRO A 34 -0.59 -26.04 -20.56
N SER A 35 -0.42 -24.82 -20.04
CA SER A 35 -1.33 -24.16 -19.09
C SER A 35 -2.35 -23.24 -19.78
N GLY A 36 -2.47 -23.35 -21.10
CA GLY A 36 -3.49 -22.65 -21.89
C GLY A 36 -3.05 -21.29 -22.45
N GLY A 37 -1.76 -20.93 -22.35
CA GLY A 37 -1.22 -19.73 -23.02
C GLY A 37 -1.83 -18.40 -22.55
N HIS A 38 -2.33 -18.34 -21.33
CA HIS A 38 -3.00 -17.14 -20.81
C HIS A 38 -1.99 -16.00 -20.64
N GLU A 39 -2.26 -14.88 -21.30
CA GLU A 39 -1.61 -13.60 -21.03
C GLU A 39 -2.40 -12.89 -19.93
N THR A 40 -1.78 -12.70 -18.78
CA THR A 40 -2.33 -11.87 -17.70
C THR A 40 -1.54 -10.58 -17.61
N LYS A 41 -2.24 -9.46 -17.55
CA LYS A 41 -1.65 -8.15 -17.29
C LYS A 41 -1.96 -7.78 -15.85
N THR A 42 -0.91 -7.56 -15.06
CA THR A 42 -1.03 -7.19 -13.65
C THR A 42 -0.28 -5.87 -13.45
N PRO A 43 -0.88 -4.86 -12.81
CA PRO A 43 -0.16 -3.64 -12.45
C PRO A 43 1.08 -3.96 -11.61
N LEU A 44 2.16 -3.17 -11.77
CA LEU A 44 3.40 -3.40 -11.03
C LEU A 44 3.18 -3.42 -9.51
N ALA A 45 2.36 -2.52 -8.99
CA ALA A 45 2.04 -2.43 -7.57
C ALA A 45 1.36 -3.71 -7.04
N ASP A 46 0.30 -4.16 -7.71
CA ASP A 46 -0.39 -5.41 -7.36
C ASP A 46 0.54 -6.61 -7.44
N PHE A 47 1.36 -6.68 -8.50
CA PHE A 47 2.32 -7.78 -8.67
C PHE A 47 3.33 -7.83 -7.52
N LEU A 48 3.86 -6.67 -7.12
CA LEU A 48 4.84 -6.59 -6.03
C LEU A 48 4.21 -7.01 -4.69
N ASN A 49 2.95 -6.62 -4.43
CA ASN A 49 2.23 -7.02 -3.23
C ASN A 49 1.89 -8.54 -3.24
N GLU A 50 1.32 -9.06 -4.34
CA GLU A 50 0.91 -10.46 -4.48
C GLU A 50 2.07 -11.47 -4.56
N ARG A 51 3.26 -11.01 -4.97
CA ARG A 51 4.46 -11.85 -5.17
C ARG A 51 5.59 -11.54 -4.20
N ALA A 52 5.34 -10.73 -3.18
CA ALA A 52 6.29 -10.45 -2.10
C ALA A 52 6.93 -11.77 -1.59
N GLY A 53 8.26 -11.84 -1.62
CA GLY A 53 9.04 -13.00 -1.16
C GLY A 53 9.21 -14.16 -2.15
N LYS A 54 8.71 -14.05 -3.39
CA LYS A 54 8.92 -15.07 -4.44
C LYS A 54 10.14 -14.74 -5.34
N PRO A 55 10.78 -15.73 -5.99
CA PRO A 55 11.96 -15.47 -6.83
C PRO A 55 11.69 -14.50 -8.00
N GLU A 56 10.45 -14.46 -8.50
CA GLU A 56 10.05 -13.52 -9.55
C GLU A 56 10.09 -12.06 -9.07
N HIS A 57 9.81 -11.82 -7.79
CA HIS A 57 9.91 -10.51 -7.16
C HIS A 57 11.36 -10.02 -7.14
N SER A 58 12.30 -10.89 -6.75
CA SER A 58 13.73 -10.57 -6.77
C SER A 58 14.25 -10.25 -8.18
N ALA A 59 13.81 -11.02 -9.18
CA ALA A 59 14.21 -10.82 -10.58
C ALA A 59 13.72 -9.48 -11.15
N LEU A 60 12.50 -9.06 -10.77
CA LEU A 60 11.93 -7.79 -11.18
C LEU A 60 12.71 -6.60 -10.62
N LEU A 61 13.05 -6.65 -9.33
CA LEU A 61 13.85 -5.61 -8.66
C LEU A 61 15.23 -5.45 -9.29
N GLN A 62 15.86 -6.56 -9.66
CA GLN A 62 17.14 -6.54 -10.37
C GLN A 62 17.04 -5.84 -11.75
N VAL A 63 15.91 -5.99 -12.45
CA VAL A 63 15.69 -5.36 -13.77
C VAL A 63 15.38 -3.87 -13.68
N LEU A 64 14.66 -3.47 -12.62
CA LEU A 64 14.38 -2.06 -12.31
C LEU A 64 15.61 -1.33 -11.80
N GLY A 65 16.63 -2.05 -11.32
CA GLY A 65 17.82 -1.45 -10.72
C GLY A 65 17.53 -0.72 -9.40
N GLN A 66 16.36 -0.99 -8.82
CA GLN A 66 15.90 -0.42 -7.57
C GLN A 66 16.13 -1.43 -6.44
N SER A 67 16.63 -0.94 -5.31
CA SER A 67 16.82 -1.74 -4.10
C SER A 67 15.46 -2.24 -3.60
N GLN A 68 15.38 -3.44 -3.04
CA GLN A 68 14.11 -3.98 -2.51
C GLN A 68 13.47 -2.99 -1.50
N ASP A 69 14.30 -2.35 -0.68
CA ASP A 69 13.92 -1.34 0.30
C ASP A 69 13.28 -0.08 -0.31
N GLU A 70 13.74 0.40 -1.48
CA GLU A 70 13.20 1.61 -2.12
C GLU A 70 11.80 1.37 -2.68
N VAL A 71 11.58 0.17 -3.21
CA VAL A 71 10.30 -0.23 -3.80
C VAL A 71 9.27 -0.52 -2.72
N GLU A 72 9.66 -1.19 -1.63
CA GLU A 72 8.80 -1.38 -0.45
C GLU A 72 8.42 -0.03 0.20
N HIS A 73 9.35 0.93 0.27
CA HIS A 73 9.06 2.25 0.82
C HIS A 73 8.07 3.03 -0.08
N GLN A 74 8.28 3.01 -1.40
CA GLN A 74 7.44 3.74 -2.34
C GLN A 74 6.03 3.14 -2.51
N LEU A 75 5.88 1.83 -2.38
CA LEU A 75 4.57 1.17 -2.43
C LEU A 75 3.82 1.18 -1.10
N GLY A 76 4.54 1.14 0.02
CA GLY A 76 3.93 1.16 1.35
C GLY A 76 3.40 2.54 1.78
N GLU A 77 3.82 3.61 1.12
CA GLU A 77 3.38 4.98 1.45
C GLU A 77 2.10 5.38 0.71
N ASP A 78 1.97 5.07 -0.59
CA ASP A 78 0.82 5.48 -1.42
C ASP A 78 -0.49 4.72 -1.07
N ASP A 79 -0.40 3.42 -0.77
CA ASP A 79 -1.57 2.58 -0.45
C ASP A 79 -2.08 2.82 0.99
N ALA A 80 -1.13 3.09 1.90
CA ALA A 80 -1.42 3.42 3.29
C ALA A 80 -2.04 4.81 3.43
N GLU A 81 -1.59 5.82 2.66
CA GLU A 81 -2.17 7.17 2.66
C GLU A 81 -3.64 7.16 2.22
N THR A 82 -3.97 6.37 1.19
CA THR A 82 -5.36 6.22 0.72
C THR A 82 -6.25 5.57 1.80
N SER A 83 -5.74 4.54 2.46
CA SER A 83 -6.46 3.82 3.50
C SER A 83 -6.63 4.65 4.78
N SER A 84 -5.57 5.34 5.22
CA SER A 84 -5.58 6.16 6.44
C SER A 84 -6.52 7.36 6.32
N HIS A 85 -6.53 8.02 5.16
CA HIS A 85 -7.43 9.13 4.86
C HIS A 85 -8.90 8.67 4.87
N GLN A 86 -9.21 7.51 4.32
CA GLN A 86 -10.57 6.95 4.32
C GLN A 86 -11.05 6.64 5.74
N ILE A 87 -10.20 6.02 6.57
CA ILE A 87 -10.52 5.70 7.97
C ILE A 87 -10.78 6.99 8.76
N ALA A 88 -9.94 8.01 8.60
CA ALA A 88 -10.09 9.29 9.27
C ALA A 88 -11.39 10.01 8.86
N MET A 89 -11.73 10.01 7.56
CA MET A 89 -12.99 10.59 7.09
C MET A 89 -14.22 9.89 7.66
N GLU A 90 -14.24 8.56 7.67
CA GLU A 90 -15.38 7.81 8.22
C GLU A 90 -15.49 8.02 9.74
N TYR A 91 -14.37 8.02 10.44
CA TYR A 91 -14.32 8.35 11.85
C TYR A 91 -14.91 9.75 12.15
N MET A 92 -14.57 10.76 11.35
CA MET A 92 -15.13 12.10 11.45
C MET A 92 -16.63 12.12 11.10
N ARG A 93 -17.06 11.34 10.10
CA ARG A 93 -18.48 11.22 9.69
C ARG A 93 -19.35 10.64 10.80
N LEU A 94 -18.81 9.71 11.58
CA LEU A 94 -19.47 9.12 12.75
C LEU A 94 -19.52 10.08 13.96
N GLY A 95 -18.97 11.29 13.85
CA GLY A 95 -18.91 12.27 14.93
C GLY A 95 -17.77 12.01 15.92
N GLY A 96 -16.68 11.38 15.45
CA GLY A 96 -15.47 11.17 16.23
C GLY A 96 -14.93 12.49 16.78
N ARG A 97 -14.51 12.47 18.06
CA ARG A 97 -14.04 13.67 18.80
C ARG A 97 -12.60 13.57 19.27
N ARG A 98 -11.85 12.55 18.82
CA ARG A 98 -10.41 12.44 19.06
C ARG A 98 -9.71 13.53 18.28
N LEU A 99 -8.82 14.22 18.98
CA LEU A 99 -7.90 15.17 18.38
C LEU A 99 -6.52 14.54 18.32
N ALA A 100 -5.85 14.73 17.20
CA ALA A 100 -4.46 14.36 17.08
C ALA A 100 -3.62 15.27 17.96
N LYS A 101 -2.90 14.70 18.92
CA LYS A 101 -1.80 15.39 19.59
C LYS A 101 -0.52 15.00 18.88
N VAL A 102 -0.07 15.86 17.97
CA VAL A 102 1.24 15.77 17.34
C VAL A 102 2.20 16.62 18.17
N ASP A 103 3.09 15.98 18.92
CA ASP A 103 4.24 16.60 19.58
C ASP A 103 5.50 16.27 18.77
N ASP A 104 6.58 17.06 18.86
CA ASP A 104 7.79 16.97 18.01
C ASP A 104 8.44 15.56 17.94
N ASN A 105 8.07 14.62 18.82
CA ASN A 105 8.54 13.23 18.78
C ASN A 105 7.49 12.15 19.11
N ILE A 106 6.22 12.49 19.37
CA ILE A 106 5.18 11.52 19.77
C ILE A 106 3.82 11.97 19.23
N VAL A 107 3.16 11.11 18.45
CA VAL A 107 1.74 11.25 18.14
C VAL A 107 0.96 10.43 19.16
N SER A 108 0.11 11.08 19.94
CA SER A 108 -0.77 10.40 20.90
C SER A 108 -2.21 10.87 20.70
N THR A 109 -3.18 9.98 20.90
CA THR A 109 -4.59 10.36 20.90
C THR A 109 -5.07 10.57 22.32
N ARG A 110 -5.68 11.72 22.56
CA ARG A 110 -6.39 12.02 23.81
C ARG A 110 -7.87 11.73 23.57
N THR A 111 -8.39 10.72 24.25
CA THR A 111 -9.84 10.42 24.25
C THR A 111 -10.56 11.44 25.12
N TRP A 112 -11.57 12.10 24.57
CA TRP A 112 -12.54 12.87 25.35
C TRP A 112 -13.80 12.02 25.55
N GLU A 113 -14.35 12.04 26.76
CA GLU A 113 -15.38 11.11 27.30
C GLU A 113 -16.76 11.11 26.58
N ASP A 114 -16.90 11.81 25.46
CA ASP A 114 -18.18 11.96 24.75
C ASP A 114 -18.11 11.40 23.31
N GLU A 115 -17.25 10.43 23.02
CA GLU A 115 -17.21 9.84 21.68
C GLU A 115 -18.44 8.95 21.39
N PRO A 116 -19.12 9.10 20.24
CA PRO A 116 -20.18 8.18 19.85
C PRO A 116 -19.65 6.75 19.71
N ALA A 117 -20.41 5.76 20.19
CA ALA A 117 -20.00 4.36 20.25
C ALA A 117 -19.58 3.80 18.88
N GLU A 118 -20.17 4.29 17.78
CA GLU A 118 -19.84 3.92 16.40
C GLU A 118 -18.42 4.35 16.01
N ALA A 119 -18.01 5.58 16.39
CA ALA A 119 -16.66 6.07 16.13
C ALA A 119 -15.61 5.32 16.96
N THR A 120 -15.94 4.99 18.22
CA THR A 120 -15.10 4.15 19.08
C THR A 120 -14.91 2.76 18.47
N ALA A 121 -15.98 2.12 18.03
CA ALA A 121 -15.94 0.78 17.44
C ALA A 121 -15.11 0.76 16.15
N LEU A 122 -15.26 1.76 15.30
CA LEU A 122 -14.44 1.90 14.09
C LEU A 122 -12.96 2.05 14.44
N TRP A 123 -12.64 2.87 15.43
CA TRP A 123 -11.25 3.03 15.88
C TRP A 123 -10.64 1.71 16.38
N GLN A 124 -11.36 0.97 17.23
CA GLN A 124 -10.87 -0.30 17.76
C GLN A 124 -10.76 -1.38 16.68
N ALA A 125 -11.63 -1.36 15.68
CA ALA A 125 -11.63 -2.36 14.62
C ALA A 125 -10.60 -2.07 13.51
N GLN A 126 -10.38 -0.78 13.18
CA GLN A 126 -9.60 -0.39 12.01
C GLN A 126 -8.29 0.33 12.33
N VAL A 127 -8.17 0.98 13.51
CA VAL A 127 -6.97 1.76 13.87
C VAL A 127 -6.13 1.04 14.92
N GLU A 128 -6.74 0.52 15.98
CA GLU A 128 -6.04 -0.20 17.05
C GLU A 128 -5.19 -1.41 16.57
N PRO A 129 -5.61 -2.23 15.57
CA PRO A 129 -4.78 -3.33 15.08
C PRO A 129 -3.69 -2.91 14.09
N LEU A 130 -3.66 -1.66 13.62
CA LEU A 130 -2.63 -1.18 12.70
C LEU A 130 -1.30 -0.96 13.42
N ASP A 131 -0.19 -1.02 12.70
CA ASP A 131 1.13 -0.65 13.23
C ASP A 131 1.21 0.85 13.56
N GLU A 132 2.14 1.23 14.44
CA GLU A 132 2.28 2.62 14.91
C GLU A 132 2.41 3.64 13.78
N LYS A 133 3.08 3.29 12.67
CA LYS A 133 3.20 4.16 11.49
C LYS A 133 1.81 4.43 10.89
N ALA A 134 1.04 3.39 10.60
CA ALA A 134 -0.28 3.52 10.00
C ALA A 134 -1.30 4.18 10.93
N GLN A 135 -1.21 3.96 12.25
CA GLN A 135 -2.00 4.69 13.24
C GLN A 135 -1.72 6.19 13.19
N ARG A 136 -0.43 6.58 13.04
CA ARG A 136 -0.02 7.99 12.92
C ARG A 136 -0.57 8.64 11.66
N GLU A 137 -0.54 7.95 10.52
CA GLU A 137 -1.13 8.43 9.27
C GLU A 137 -2.63 8.76 9.44
N VAL A 138 -3.39 7.85 10.07
CA VAL A 138 -4.82 8.11 10.37
C VAL A 138 -4.97 9.34 11.27
N MET A 139 -4.13 9.47 12.30
CA MET A 139 -4.15 10.61 13.21
C MET A 139 -3.78 11.93 12.52
N LEU A 140 -2.86 11.94 11.56
CA LEU A 140 -2.46 13.14 10.82
C LEU A 140 -3.61 13.76 10.02
N HIS A 141 -4.59 12.94 9.60
CA HIS A 141 -5.80 13.42 8.93
C HIS A 141 -6.88 13.94 9.90
N LEU A 142 -6.74 13.70 11.21
CA LEU A 142 -7.66 14.25 12.20
C LEU A 142 -7.28 15.68 12.57
N PRO A 143 -8.27 16.52 12.99
CA PRO A 143 -7.98 17.86 13.46
C PRO A 143 -6.99 17.84 14.64
N SER A 144 -5.96 18.67 14.52
CA SER A 144 -4.90 18.76 15.52
C SER A 144 -5.33 19.63 16.71
N ILE A 145 -4.92 19.26 17.91
CA ILE A 145 -5.18 20.07 19.12
C ILE A 145 -4.28 21.33 19.18
N SER A 146 -3.17 21.34 18.45
CA SER A 146 -2.17 22.42 18.45
C SER A 146 -2.56 23.62 17.57
N GLU A 147 -3.60 23.50 16.74
CA GLU A 147 -4.11 24.58 15.87
C GLU A 147 -5.14 25.51 16.56
N ARG A 148 -5.24 25.49 17.89
CA ARG A 148 -6.21 26.30 18.64
C ARG A 148 -5.58 27.25 19.66
#